data_AF-A0A524HWT7-F1
#
_entry.id   AF-A0A524HWT7-F1
#
_cell.length_a   1.000
_cell.length_b   1.000
_cell.length_c   1.000
_cell.angle_alpha   90.00
_cell.angle_beta   90.00
_cell.angle_gamma   90.00
#
_symmetry.space_group_name_H-M   'P 1'
#
loop_
_entity.id
_entity.type
_entity.pdbx_description
1 polymer ?
#
loop_
_entity_poly.entity_id
_entity_poly.type
_entity_poly.pdbx_seq_one_letter_code
_entity_poly.pdbx_strand_id
1 'polypeptide(L)' 'MSLGAVLGLIGFVGLLLWLVRRGEEAGTGRARTARRSQDVDREVLEAAEREVRDLGREVSPEDGFVGDDWGPGAPRP' A
#
# COMPACT_ATOMS: atom_id res chain seq x y z
N MET A 1 -43.57 21.92 15.59
CA MET A 1 -42.41 21.86 14.68
C MET A 1 -42.95 21.92 13.26
N SER A 2 -42.47 22.84 12.41
CA SER A 2 -42.95 22.95 11.03
C SER A 2 -42.51 21.72 10.22
N LEU A 3 -43.35 21.27 9.28
CA LEU A 3 -43.03 20.14 8.39
C LEU A 3 -41.68 20.36 7.66
N GLY A 4 -41.39 21.61 7.31
CA GLY A 4 -40.11 22.00 6.70
C GLY A 4 -38.91 21.79 7.62
N ALA A 5 -39.05 21.97 8.94
CA ALA A 5 -37.97 21.70 9.88
C ALA A 5 -37.66 20.19 9.98
N VAL A 6 -38.70 19.35 9.91
CA VAL A 6 -38.54 17.88 9.92
C VAL A 6 -37.88 17.39 8.63
N LEU A 7 -38.34 17.88 7.48
CA LEU A 7 -37.74 17.53 6.18
C LEU A 7 -36.29 18.03 6.06
N GLY A 8 -36.02 19.25 6.55
CA GLY A 8 -34.67 19.79 6.61
C GLY A 8 -33.72 18.96 7.47
N LEU A 9 -34.20 18.50 8.63
CA LEU A 9 -33.42 17.64 9.53
C LEU A 9 -33.11 16.27 8.87
N ILE A 10 -34.09 15.65 8.24
CA ILE A 10 -33.91 14.36 7.53
C ILE A 10 -32.89 14.51 6.40
N GLY A 11 -33.01 15.57 5.59
CA GLY A 11 -32.07 15.86 4.51
C GLY A 11 -30.65 16.10 5.03
N PHE A 12 -30.52 16.85 6.12
CA PHE A 12 -29.23 17.13 6.76
C PHE A 12 -28.57 15.85 7.30
N VAL A 13 -29.32 15.01 8.01
CA VAL A 13 -28.83 13.71 8.50
C VAL A 13 -28.44 12.80 7.36
N GLY A 14 -29.25 12.71 6.30
CA GLY A 14 -28.93 11.94 5.10
C GLY A 14 -27.65 12.42 4.41
N LEU A 15 -27.47 13.73 4.31
CA LEU A 15 -26.25 14.35 3.76
C LEU A 15 -25.02 14.01 4.60
N LEU A 16 -25.11 14.07 5.94
CA LEU A 16 -24.02 13.69 6.83
C LEU A 16 -23.66 12.21 6.70
N LEU A 17 -24.66 11.32 6.69
CA LEU A 17 -24.43 9.87 6.49
C LEU A 17 -23.80 9.58 5.13
N TRP A 18 -24.27 10.25 4.08
CA TRP A 18 -23.68 10.13 2.75
C TRP A 18 -22.24 10.63 2.70
N LEU A 19 -21.92 11.74 3.38
CA LEU A 19 -20.56 12.29 3.44
C LEU A 19 -19.60 11.37 4.20
N VAL A 20 -20.05 10.78 5.32
CA VAL A 20 -19.28 9.80 6.10
C VAL A 20 -19.01 8.54 5.27
N ARG A 21 -20.04 7.96 4.62
CA ARG A 21 -19.88 6.80 3.73
C ARG A 21 -18.97 7.10 2.54
N ARG A 22 -19.09 8.28 1.94
CA ARG A 22 -18.22 8.71 0.84
C ARG A 22 -16.77 8.88 1.31
N GLY A 23 -16.56 9.27 2.56
CA GLY A 23 -15.24 9.32 3.19
C GLY A 23 -14.60 7.94 3.36
N GLU A 24 -15.38 6.89 3.63
CA GLU A 24 -14.90 5.51 3.68
C GLU A 24 -14.52 4.97 2.29
N GLU A 25 -15.31 5.28 1.26
CA GLU A 25 -15.02 4.91 -0.13
C GLU A 25 -13.83 5.71 -0.71
N ALA A 26 -13.74 7.02 -0.43
CA ALA A 26 -12.55 7.83 -0.75
C ALA A 26 -11.34 7.48 0.13
N GLY A 27 -11.59 6.85 1.28
CA GLY A 27 -10.60 6.26 2.17
C GLY A 27 -9.90 5.03 1.59
N THR A 28 -10.40 4.43 0.50
CA THR A 28 -9.70 3.33 -0.19
C THR A 28 -8.47 3.80 -0.98
N GLY A 29 -8.29 5.12 -1.15
CA GLY A 29 -7.03 5.71 -1.64
C GLY A 29 -5.93 5.83 -0.58
N ARG A 30 -6.28 5.86 0.71
CA ARG A 30 -5.32 5.99 1.83
C ARG A 30 -5.24 4.74 2.71
N ALA A 31 -6.25 3.87 2.66
CA ALA A 31 -6.25 2.54 3.27
C ALA A 31 -5.44 1.50 2.49
N ARG A 32 -4.87 1.83 1.32
CA ARG A 32 -3.79 1.02 0.73
C ARG A 32 -2.44 1.27 1.41
N THR A 33 -2.32 2.32 2.22
CA THR A 33 -1.16 2.59 3.09
C THR A 33 -1.43 2.26 4.56
N ALA A 34 -2.57 1.66 4.87
CA ALA A 34 -2.62 0.65 5.93
C ALA A 34 -2.20 -0.69 5.30
N ARG A 35 -1.04 -0.71 4.62
CA ARG A 35 -0.21 -1.90 4.64
C ARG A 35 0.00 -2.09 6.13
N ARG A 36 -0.80 -2.97 6.73
CA ARG A 36 -0.48 -3.69 7.95
C ARG A 36 1.03 -3.72 7.94
N SER A 37 1.67 -2.95 8.80
CA SER A 37 3.04 -3.24 9.12
C SER A 37 2.94 -4.67 9.59
N GLN A 38 3.14 -5.60 8.66
CA GLN A 38 3.70 -6.89 8.99
C GLN A 38 4.83 -6.49 9.93
N ASP A 39 4.87 -7.08 11.11
CA ASP A 39 6.02 -6.97 12.00
C ASP A 39 7.22 -7.43 11.18
N VAL A 40 7.78 -6.50 10.40
CA VAL A 40 8.98 -6.70 9.64
C VAL A 40 10.02 -6.42 10.68
N ASP A 41 10.55 -7.51 11.22
CA ASP A 41 11.57 -7.46 12.24
C ASP A 41 12.73 -6.59 11.74
N ARG A 42 12.95 -5.49 12.45
CA ARG A 42 13.95 -4.49 12.07
C ARG A 42 15.36 -5.07 12.15
N GLU A 43 15.58 -6.01 13.08
CA GLU A 43 16.86 -6.68 13.27
C GLU A 43 17.15 -7.60 12.09
N VAL A 44 16.14 -8.32 11.59
CA VAL A 44 16.25 -9.17 10.39
C VAL A 44 16.61 -8.35 9.15
N LEU A 45 15.99 -7.17 8.99
CA LEU A 45 16.32 -6.27 7.88
C LEU A 45 17.75 -5.74 7.97
N GLU A 46 18.19 -5.34 9.17
CA GLU A 46 19.54 -4.81 9.36
C GLU A 46 20.61 -5.88 9.15
N ALA A 47 20.33 -7.11 9.57
CA ALA A 47 21.20 -8.26 9.30
C ALA A 47 21.31 -8.54 7.80
N ALA A 48 20.20 -8.54 7.07
CA ALA A 48 20.18 -8.74 5.62
C ALA A 48 20.93 -7.62 4.86
N GLU A 49 20.77 -6.35 5.28
CA GLU A 49 21.51 -5.24 4.68
C GLU A 49 23.02 -5.36 4.92
N ARG A 50 23.41 -5.80 6.12
CA ARG A 50 24.82 -6.05 6.45
C ARG A 50 25.41 -7.17 5.60
N GLU A 51 24.68 -8.28 5.43
CA GLU A 51 25.08 -9.38 4.55
C GLU A 51 25.32 -8.92 3.11
N VAL A 52 24.40 -8.12 2.55
CA VAL A 52 24.56 -7.54 1.21
C VAL A 52 25.75 -6.58 1.11
N ARG A 53 26.01 -5.79 2.16
CA ARG A 53 27.17 -4.90 2.21
C ARG A 53 28.49 -5.66 2.30
N ASP A 54 28.48 -6.78 3.01
CA ASP A 54 29.65 -7.64 3.25
C ASP A 54 29.92 -8.62 2.09
N LEU A 55 28.91 -8.92 1.26
CA LEU A 55 28.98 -9.85 0.14
C LEU A 55 30.02 -9.50 -0.94
N GLY A 56 30.63 -8.31 -0.88
CA GLY A 56 31.72 -7.95 -1.77
C GLY A 56 31.25 -7.76 -3.22
N ARG A 57 31.68 -6.68 -3.85
CA ARG A 57 31.23 -6.29 -5.19
C ARG A 57 31.98 -7.09 -6.28
N GLU A 58 31.98 -8.41 -6.18
CA GLU A 58 32.64 -9.33 -7.12
C GLU A 58 31.73 -9.77 -8.27
N VAL A 59 30.47 -9.35 -8.26
CA VAL A 59 29.51 -9.63 -9.34
C VAL A 59 29.60 -8.50 -10.37
N SER A 60 30.13 -8.81 -11.55
CA SER A 60 30.10 -7.88 -12.67
C SER A 60 28.73 -7.92 -13.36
N PRO A 61 28.18 -6.79 -13.87
CA PRO A 61 26.87 -6.79 -14.53
C PRO A 61 26.77 -7.73 -15.74
N GLU A 62 27.90 -8.07 -16.35
CA GLU A 62 28.04 -9.02 -17.45
C GLU A 62 28.07 -10.50 -17.01
N ASP A 63 28.25 -10.77 -15.71
CA ASP A 63 28.13 -12.11 -15.15
C ASP A 63 26.63 -12.39 -14.93
N GLY A 64 25.97 -12.91 -15.96
CA GLY A 64 24.51 -13.14 -15.97
C GLY A 64 24.00 -13.65 -14.63
N PHE A 65 23.02 -12.94 -14.05
CA PHE A 65 22.53 -13.18 -12.70
C PHE A 65 21.32 -14.11 -12.72
N VAL A 66 21.15 -14.92 -11.67
CA VAL A 66 19.93 -15.71 -11.45
C VAL A 66 18.76 -14.75 -11.18
N GLY A 67 18.16 -14.24 -12.24
CA GLY A 67 17.31 -13.05 -12.19
C GLY A 67 17.07 -12.39 -13.55
N ASP A 68 17.94 -12.65 -14.53
CA ASP A 68 17.81 -12.09 -15.89
C ASP A 68 16.53 -12.56 -16.61
N ASP A 69 15.93 -13.65 -16.13
CA ASP A 69 14.67 -14.19 -16.65
C ASP A 69 13.40 -13.51 -16.10
N TRP A 70 13.54 -12.46 -15.29
CA TRP A 70 12.40 -11.79 -14.66
C TRP A 70 11.98 -10.48 -15.37
N GLY A 71 12.68 -10.11 -16.45
CA GLY A 71 12.41 -8.92 -17.26
C GLY A 71 11.42 -9.12 -18.41
N PRO A 72 10.82 -8.04 -18.96
CA PRO A 72 10.04 -8.12 -20.19
C PRO A 72 10.92 -8.62 -21.35
N GLY A 73 10.60 -9.80 -21.91
CA GLY A 73 11.39 -10.44 -22.98
C GLY A 73 12.24 -11.63 -22.53
N ALA A 74 12.24 -11.95 -21.24
CA ALA A 74 12.86 -13.17 -20.74
C ALA A 74 12.19 -14.44 -21.30
N PRO A 75 12.97 -15.49 -21.61
CA PRO A 75 12.42 -16.78 -22.02
C PRO A 75 11.59 -17.36 -20.86
N ARG A 76 10.29 -17.57 -21.09
CA ARG A 76 9.44 -18.31 -20.14
C ARG A 76 9.67 -19.81 -20.32
N PRO A 77 9.64 -20.62 -19.24
CA PRO A 77 9.66 -22.07 -19.35
C PRO A 77 8.44 -22.60 -20.13
#